data_AF-A0A3B8K242-F1
#
_entry.id   AF-A0A3B8K242-F1
#
_cell.length_a   1.000
_cell.length_b   1.000
_cell.length_c   1.000
_cell.angle_alpha   90.00
_cell.angle_beta   90.00
_cell.angle_gamma   90.00
#
_symmetry.space_group_name_H-M   'P 1'
#
loop_
_entity.id
_entity.type
_entity.pdbx_description
1 polymer ?
#
loop_
_entity_poly.entity_id
_entity_poly.type
_entity_poly.pdbx_seq_one_letter_code
_entity_poly.pdbx_strand_id
1 'polypeptide(L)'
;MRKKEADFIIVGAGSAGCVLADKLSADGKHQVILLEAGPSDNRFWIRTPIGYGITYTDPKVNWCYSAEPDLAIANRQLFWPRGKVLGGSSSINAMVYHRGQAKDYEDWERAGNPGWGYSNVAQVYESFEEFSTTS
;
A
#
# COMPACT_ATOMS: atom_id res chain seq x y z
N MET A 1 -6.85 -5.38 -31.86
CA MET A 1 -6.48 -5.56 -30.44
C MET A 1 -7.20 -6.80 -29.91
N ARG A 2 -6.53 -7.70 -29.18
CA ARG A 2 -7.25 -8.80 -28.48
C ARG A 2 -7.88 -8.23 -27.21
N LYS A 3 -9.19 -8.41 -27.06
CA LYS A 3 -9.90 -8.11 -25.82
C LYS A 3 -9.40 -9.08 -24.75
N LYS A 4 -8.99 -8.57 -23.59
CA LYS A 4 -8.76 -9.40 -22.40
C LYS A 4 -10.02 -9.33 -21.55
N GLU A 5 -10.47 -10.47 -21.08
CA GLU A 5 -11.59 -10.60 -20.13
C GLU A 5 -11.00 -10.94 -18.75
N ALA A 6 -11.72 -10.56 -17.70
CA ALA A 6 -11.34 -10.80 -16.31
C ALA A 6 -12.59 -10.70 -15.44
N ASP A 7 -12.64 -11.47 -14.37
CA ASP A 7 -13.68 -11.35 -13.34
C ASP A 7 -13.48 -10.08 -12.51
N PHE A 8 -12.21 -9.72 -12.27
CA PHE A 8 -11.83 -8.55 -11.50
C PHE A 8 -10.75 -7.73 -12.21
N ILE A 9 -10.92 -6.41 -12.19
CA ILE A 9 -9.90 -5.45 -12.58
C ILE A 9 -9.54 -4.62 -11.36
N ILE A 10 -8.29 -4.70 -10.93
CA ILE A 10 -7.76 -3.93 -9.81
C ILE A 10 -6.90 -2.81 -10.37
N VAL A 11 -7.23 -1.57 -10.00
CA VAL A 11 -6.50 -0.38 -10.45
C VAL A 11 -5.58 0.08 -9.33
N GLY A 12 -4.28 -0.06 -9.55
CA GLY A 12 -3.20 0.19 -8.60
C GLY A 12 -2.65 -1.11 -8.02
N ALA A 13 -1.42 -1.46 -8.39
CA ALA A 13 -0.68 -2.56 -7.78
C ALA A 13 0.09 -2.09 -6.55
N GLY A 14 -0.61 -1.39 -5.66
CA GLY A 14 -0.08 -0.91 -4.38
C GLY A 14 -0.24 -1.94 -3.25
N SER A 15 0.02 -1.50 -2.01
CA SER A 15 -0.03 -2.33 -0.80
C SER A 15 -1.30 -3.19 -0.69
N ALA A 16 -2.48 -2.58 -0.83
CA ALA A 16 -3.76 -3.31 -0.75
C ALA A 16 -4.10 -4.02 -2.08
N GLY A 17 -3.77 -3.41 -3.22
CA GLY A 17 -4.10 -3.96 -4.54
C GLY A 17 -3.40 -5.28 -4.83
N CYS A 18 -2.12 -5.41 -4.47
CA CYS A 18 -1.37 -6.66 -4.58
C CYS A 18 -1.96 -7.76 -3.69
N VAL A 19 -2.31 -7.44 -2.43
CA VAL A 19 -2.93 -8.42 -1.51
C VAL A 19 -4.29 -8.88 -2.03
N LEU A 20 -5.11 -7.97 -2.54
CA LEU A 20 -6.41 -8.32 -3.10
C LEU A 20 -6.26 -9.18 -4.37
N ALA A 21 -5.31 -8.86 -5.24
CA ALA A 21 -5.02 -9.64 -6.44
C ALA A 21 -4.57 -11.06 -6.09
N ASP A 22 -3.67 -11.20 -5.11
CA ASP A 22 -3.22 -12.50 -4.58
C ASP A 22 -4.40 -13.32 -4.07
N LYS A 23 -5.21 -12.77 -3.14
CA LYS A 23 -6.33 -13.48 -2.54
C LYS A 23 -7.41 -13.88 -3.55
N LEU A 24 -7.76 -13.00 -4.50
CA LEU A 24 -8.79 -13.30 -5.50
C LEU A 24 -8.32 -14.36 -6.51
N SER A 25 -7.04 -14.38 -6.86
CA SER A 25 -6.51 -15.31 -7.86
C SER A 25 -6.01 -16.65 -7.26
N ALA A 26 -5.88 -16.76 -5.94
CA ALA A 26 -5.20 -17.85 -5.26
C ALA A 26 -5.74 -19.25 -5.58
N ASP A 27 -7.05 -19.39 -5.81
CA ASP A 27 -7.69 -20.69 -6.09
C ASP A 27 -7.84 -21.00 -7.59
N GLY A 28 -7.37 -20.09 -8.45
CA GLY A 28 -7.45 -20.20 -9.91
C GLY A 28 -8.85 -20.08 -10.50
N LYS A 29 -9.90 -19.82 -9.70
CA LYS A 29 -11.27 -19.67 -10.19
C LYS A 29 -11.55 -18.29 -10.78
N HIS A 30 -10.77 -17.29 -10.39
CA HIS A 30 -10.96 -15.92 -10.85
C HIS A 30 -9.78 -15.44 -11.69
N GLN A 31 -10.08 -14.88 -12.87
CA GLN A 31 -9.13 -14.15 -13.68
C GLN A 31 -9.06 -12.70 -13.21
N VAL A 32 -7.87 -12.29 -12.74
CA VAL A 32 -7.63 -10.94 -12.23
C VAL A 32 -6.69 -10.19 -13.16
N ILE A 33 -7.07 -8.97 -13.56
CA ILE A 33 -6.17 -8.01 -14.20
C ILE A 33 -5.78 -6.96 -13.18
N LEU A 34 -4.47 -6.85 -12.92
CA LEU A 34 -3.90 -5.82 -12.07
C LEU A 34 -3.21 -4.76 -12.93
N LEU A 35 -3.65 -3.51 -12.80
CA LEU A 35 -3.11 -2.37 -13.54
C LEU A 35 -2.27 -1.50 -12.62
N GLU A 36 -1.05 -1.15 -13.05
CA GLU A 36 -0.16 -0.25 -12.32
C GLU A 36 0.35 0.84 -13.24
N ALA A 37 0.35 2.09 -12.75
CA ALA A 37 0.83 3.23 -13.51
C ALA A 37 2.37 3.29 -13.54
N GLY A 38 3.00 2.77 -12.50
CA GLY A 38 4.43 2.75 -12.32
C GLY A 38 5.16 1.57 -12.94
N PRO A 39 6.51 1.60 -12.91
CA PRO A 39 7.35 0.50 -13.36
C PRO A 39 7.40 -0.63 -12.32
N SER A 40 8.18 -1.68 -12.62
CA SER A 40 8.55 -2.68 -11.62
C SER A 40 9.41 -2.07 -10.50
N ASP A 41 9.24 -2.64 -9.31
CA ASP A 41 9.96 -2.40 -8.07
C ASP A 41 11.33 -3.11 -8.00
N ASN A 42 11.67 -3.94 -8.99
CA ASN A 42 12.96 -4.62 -9.09
C ASN A 42 14.10 -3.61 -9.40
N ARG A 43 14.44 -2.82 -8.40
CA ARG A 43 15.38 -1.69 -8.45
C ARG A 43 16.25 -1.71 -7.20
N PHE A 44 17.53 -1.41 -7.37
CA PHE A 44 18.51 -1.45 -6.27
C PHE A 44 18.09 -0.63 -5.04
N TRP A 45 17.68 0.63 -5.26
CA TRP A 45 17.27 1.53 -4.17
C TRP A 45 15.92 1.20 -3.52
N ILE A 46 15.07 0.40 -4.17
CA ILE A 46 13.84 -0.10 -3.54
C ILE A 46 14.15 -1.32 -2.66
N ARG A 47 15.04 -2.19 -3.14
CA ARG A 47 15.40 -3.44 -2.45
C ARG A 47 16.40 -3.25 -1.31
N THR A 48 16.97 -2.06 -1.19
CA THR A 48 17.93 -1.70 -0.13
C THR A 48 17.19 -0.89 0.93
N PRO A 49 17.11 -1.34 2.20
CA PRO A 49 16.32 -0.68 3.25
C PRO A 49 16.54 0.83 3.39
N ILE A 50 17.80 1.30 3.41
CA ILE A 50 18.10 2.74 3.51
C ILE A 50 17.75 3.54 2.24
N GLY A 51 17.48 2.85 1.14
CA GLY A 51 17.18 3.45 -0.16
C GLY A 51 15.85 4.19 -0.22
N TYR A 52 14.97 4.07 0.80
CA TYR A 52 13.73 4.86 0.87
C TYR A 52 13.99 6.38 0.80
N GLY A 53 15.11 6.85 1.36
CA GLY A 53 15.49 8.27 1.27
C GLY A 53 15.78 8.74 -0.16
N ILE A 54 16.28 7.83 -1.00
CA ILE A 54 16.54 8.10 -2.43
C ILE A 54 15.24 8.07 -3.23
N THR A 55 14.36 7.11 -2.95
CA THR A 55 13.08 6.97 -3.67
C THR A 55 12.03 7.99 -3.25
N TYR A 56 12.21 8.64 -2.09
CA TYR A 56 11.31 9.65 -1.53
C TYR A 56 11.02 10.81 -2.48
N THR A 57 11.97 11.21 -3.32
CA THR A 57 11.79 12.29 -4.31
C THR A 57 12.04 11.85 -5.75
N ASP A 58 12.18 10.55 -6.05
CA ASP A 58 12.47 10.07 -7.41
C ASP A 58 11.16 9.98 -8.25
N PRO A 59 10.95 10.87 -9.24
CA PRO A 59 9.73 10.89 -10.06
C PRO A 59 9.55 9.64 -10.94
N LYS A 60 10.57 8.79 -11.06
CA LYS A 60 10.47 7.51 -11.78
C LYS A 60 9.64 6.47 -11.03
N VAL A 61 9.57 6.58 -9.70
CA VAL A 61 8.86 5.62 -8.82
C VAL A 61 7.94 6.31 -7.82
N ASN A 62 7.84 7.63 -7.88
CA ASN A 62 7.02 8.47 -7.01
C ASN A 62 6.16 9.41 -7.86
N TRP A 63 4.94 9.65 -7.40
CA TRP A 63 4.05 10.65 -7.97
C TRP A 63 4.50 12.09 -7.67
N CYS A 64 5.26 12.29 -6.59
CA CYS A 64 5.78 13.58 -6.16
C CYS A 64 4.69 14.64 -6.01
N TYR A 65 3.53 14.27 -5.43
CA TYR A 65 2.45 15.22 -5.21
C TYR A 65 2.87 16.33 -4.24
N SER A 66 2.19 17.46 -4.35
CA SER A 66 2.26 18.56 -3.39
C SER A 66 0.84 18.92 -3.00
N ALA A 67 0.63 19.18 -1.71
CA ALA A 67 -0.63 19.73 -1.24
C ALA A 67 -0.79 21.19 -1.70
N GLU A 68 -2.03 21.66 -1.79
CA GLU A 68 -2.32 23.08 -1.95
C GLU A 68 -1.75 23.90 -0.78
N PRO A 69 -1.45 25.20 -0.97
CA PRO A 69 -1.00 26.06 0.11
C PRO A 69 -2.04 26.13 1.25
N ASP A 70 -1.58 26.03 2.50
CA ASP A 70 -2.45 26.08 3.67
C ASP A 70 -2.07 27.25 4.61
N LEU A 71 -3.05 28.11 4.89
CA LEU A 71 -2.94 29.27 5.77
C LEU A 71 -2.51 28.88 7.19
N ALA A 72 -2.95 27.73 7.70
CA ALA A 72 -2.61 27.23 9.03
C ALA A 72 -1.11 26.94 9.20
N ILE A 73 -0.39 26.77 8.08
CA ILE A 73 1.07 26.52 8.06
C ILE A 73 1.83 27.62 7.32
N ALA A 74 1.33 28.85 7.40
CA ALA A 74 1.91 30.05 6.78
C ALA A 74 2.01 29.95 5.24
N ASN A 75 0.95 29.46 4.60
CA ASN A 75 0.84 29.27 3.14
C ASN A 75 1.92 28.36 2.55
N ARG A 76 2.49 27.44 3.34
CA ARG A 76 3.43 26.46 2.83
C ARG A 76 2.69 25.38 2.04
N GLN A 77 3.35 24.91 0.97
CA GLN A 77 2.98 23.67 0.28
C GLN A 77 3.79 22.53 0.87
N LEU A 78 3.12 21.42 1.19
CA LEU A 78 3.76 20.23 1.74
C LEU A 78 3.94 19.17 0.65
N PHE A 79 5.14 18.61 0.58
CA PHE A 79 5.45 17.51 -0.32
C PHE A 79 4.82 16.21 0.18
N TRP A 80 4.04 15.54 -0.66
CA TRP A 80 3.29 14.32 -0.35
C TRP A 80 3.75 13.16 -1.24
N PRO A 81 4.77 12.39 -0.82
CA PRO A 81 5.28 11.26 -1.59
C PRO A 81 4.23 10.15 -1.69
N ARG A 82 4.03 9.62 -2.90
CA ARG A 82 3.19 8.45 -3.15
C ARG A 82 3.85 7.53 -4.15
N GLY A 83 3.93 6.24 -3.86
CA GLY A 83 4.55 5.28 -4.75
C GLY A 83 3.79 5.20 -6.08
N LYS A 84 4.54 5.28 -7.17
CA LYS A 84 4.12 5.04 -8.55
C LYS A 84 5.02 3.95 -9.10
N VAL A 85 4.81 2.73 -8.61
CA VAL A 85 5.64 1.55 -8.84
C VAL A 85 4.86 0.32 -8.37
N LEU A 86 5.17 -0.88 -8.86
CA LEU A 86 4.67 -2.13 -8.30
C LEU A 86 4.94 -2.19 -6.78
N GLY A 87 3.96 -2.63 -5.98
CA GLY A 87 3.96 -2.52 -4.52
C GLY A 87 3.59 -1.12 -3.97
N GLY A 88 3.51 -0.10 -4.83
CA GLY A 88 3.06 1.25 -4.51
C GLY A 88 3.89 1.89 -3.42
N SER A 89 3.23 2.54 -2.45
CA SER A 89 3.93 3.18 -1.33
C SER A 89 4.65 2.20 -0.41
N SER A 90 4.31 0.90 -0.39
CA SER A 90 5.10 -0.09 0.38
C SER A 90 6.52 -0.23 -0.17
N SER A 91 6.73 -0.04 -1.48
CA SER A 91 8.04 -0.14 -2.13
C SER A 91 8.94 1.07 -1.90
N ILE A 92 8.43 2.16 -1.31
CA ILE A 92 9.19 3.40 -1.09
C ILE A 92 9.05 3.96 0.34
N ASN A 93 8.47 3.20 1.27
CA ASN A 93 8.31 3.63 2.65
C ASN A 93 9.56 3.30 3.50
N ALA A 94 9.56 3.73 4.75
CA ALA A 94 10.64 3.46 5.71
C ALA A 94 10.51 2.10 6.44
N MET A 95 9.67 1.19 5.94
CA MET A 95 9.45 -0.20 6.43
C MET A 95 8.98 -0.33 7.88
N VAL A 96 8.54 0.75 8.53
CA VAL A 96 7.98 0.68 9.87
C VAL A 96 6.71 -0.17 9.86
N TYR A 97 6.69 -1.20 10.68
CA TYR A 97 5.52 -2.06 10.87
C TYR A 97 4.87 -1.76 12.22
N HIS A 98 3.58 -1.41 12.20
CA HIS A 98 2.80 -1.15 13.39
C HIS A 98 1.33 -1.48 13.10
N ARG A 99 0.68 -2.25 13.98
CA ARG A 99 -0.73 -2.61 13.81
C ARG A 99 -1.69 -1.47 14.13
N GLY A 100 -1.29 -0.42 14.84
CA GLY A 100 -2.19 0.63 15.35
C GLY A 100 -2.61 0.37 16.80
N GLN A 101 -3.36 1.31 17.41
CA GLN A 101 -3.92 1.09 18.74
C GLN A 101 -5.26 0.37 18.62
N ALA A 102 -5.59 -0.53 19.56
CA ALA A 102 -6.87 -1.25 19.55
C ALA A 102 -8.07 -0.28 19.47
N LYS A 103 -7.97 0.86 20.17
CA LYS A 103 -8.97 1.91 20.17
C LYS A 103 -9.27 2.46 18.77
N ASP A 104 -8.27 2.58 17.89
CA ASP A 104 -8.48 3.10 16.52
C ASP A 104 -9.49 2.24 15.75
N TYR A 105 -9.40 0.91 15.93
CA TYR A 105 -10.28 -0.08 15.31
C TYR A 105 -11.66 -0.14 15.97
N GLU A 106 -11.72 -0.07 17.30
CA GLU A 106 -12.98 0.02 18.03
C GLU A 106 -13.75 1.30 17.65
N ASP A 107 -13.05 2.40 17.43
CA ASP A 107 -13.63 3.64 16.96
C ASP A 107 -14.24 3.46 15.55
N TRP A 108 -13.61 2.69 14.65
CA TRP A 108 -14.20 2.34 13.34
C TRP A 108 -15.44 1.48 13.47
N GLU A 109 -15.44 0.48 14.35
CA GLU A 109 -16.61 -0.36 14.57
C GLU A 109 -17.78 0.44 15.13
N ARG A 110 -17.53 1.30 16.13
CA ARG A 110 -18.55 2.20 16.70
C ARG A 110 -19.07 3.23 15.70
N ALA A 111 -18.29 3.57 14.67
CA ALA A 111 -18.74 4.41 13.55
C ALA A 111 -19.71 3.69 12.60
N GLY A 112 -20.11 2.44 12.90
CA GLY A 112 -21.08 1.68 12.12
C GLY A 112 -20.46 0.71 11.12
N ASN A 113 -19.23 0.26 11.37
CA ASN A 113 -18.52 -0.71 10.52
C ASN A 113 -18.32 -2.04 11.27
N PRO A 114 -19.35 -2.91 11.37
CA PRO A 114 -19.24 -4.19 12.06
C PRO A 114 -18.08 -5.04 11.52
N GLY A 115 -17.34 -5.69 12.41
CA GLY A 115 -16.20 -6.54 12.02
C GLY A 115 -14.89 -5.79 11.77
N TRP A 116 -14.88 -4.47 11.97
CA TRP A 116 -13.65 -3.65 11.99
C TRP A 116 -13.10 -3.44 13.40
N GLY A 117 -13.73 -4.03 14.42
CA GLY A 117 -13.22 -4.00 15.79
C GLY A 117 -11.84 -4.70 15.91
N TYR A 118 -11.06 -4.32 16.91
CA TYR A 118 -9.67 -4.79 17.03
C TYR A 118 -9.54 -6.32 17.06
N SER A 119 -10.45 -7.01 17.75
CA SER A 119 -10.46 -8.48 17.81
C SER A 119 -10.61 -9.14 16.44
N ASN A 120 -11.39 -8.54 15.53
CA ASN A 120 -11.55 -9.03 14.16
C ASN A 120 -10.31 -8.73 13.31
N VAL A 121 -9.80 -7.50 13.38
CA VAL A 121 -8.67 -7.07 12.55
C VAL A 121 -7.34 -7.71 13.00
N ALA A 122 -7.16 -7.96 14.30
CA ALA A 122 -5.98 -8.63 14.84
C ALA A 122 -5.77 -10.01 14.21
N GLN A 123 -6.84 -10.79 14.02
CA GLN A 123 -6.79 -12.09 13.35
C GLN A 123 -6.32 -11.97 11.89
N VAL A 124 -6.69 -10.87 11.21
CA VAL A 124 -6.23 -10.61 9.84
C VAL A 124 -4.74 -10.30 9.83
N TYR A 125 -4.24 -9.45 10.74
CA TYR A 125 -2.80 -9.20 10.87
C TYR A 125 -2.00 -10.48 11.12
N GLU A 126 -2.44 -11.28 12.09
CA GLU A 126 -1.80 -12.55 12.45
C GLU A 126 -1.79 -13.57 11.31
N SER A 127 -2.72 -13.46 10.36
CA SER A 127 -2.79 -14.39 9.23
C SER A 127 -1.73 -14.19 8.15
N PHE A 128 -1.05 -13.02 8.12
CA PHE A 128 -0.08 -12.70 7.06
C PHE A 128 1.26 -12.17 7.56
N GLU A 129 1.40 -11.81 8.83
CA GLU A 129 2.68 -11.36 9.36
C GLU A 129 3.59 -12.55 9.73
N GLU A 130 4.87 -12.42 9.42
CA GLU A 130 5.88 -13.42 9.78
C GLU A 130 7.03 -12.70 10.49
N PHE A 131 7.30 -13.09 11.74
CA PHE A 131 8.42 -12.58 12.51
C PHE A 131 9.62 -13.50 12.36
N SER A 132 10.63 -13.05 11.62
CA SER A 132 11.91 -13.76 11.57
C SER A 132 12.69 -13.47 12.85
N THR A 133 13.01 -14.51 13.60
CA THR A 133 13.84 -14.43 14.82
C THR A 133 15.32 -14.68 14.53
N THR A 134 15.71 -14.78 13.27
CA THR A 134 17.07 -15.15 12.87
C THR A 134 17.88 -13.90 12.58
N SER A 135 18.91 -13.65 13.40
CA SER A 135 19.89 -12.58 13.21
C SER A 135 20.78 -12.78 11.99
#